data_AF-A0A060C4F9-F1
#
_entry.id   AF-A0A060C4F9-F1
#
_cell.length_a   1.000
_cell.length_b   1.000
_cell.length_c   1.000
_cell.angle_alpha   90.00
_cell.angle_beta   90.00
_cell.angle_gamma   90.00
#
_symmetry.space_group_name_H-M   'P 1'
#
loop_
_entity.id
_entity.type
_entity.pdbx_description
1 polymer ?
#
loop_
_entity_poly.entity_id
_entity_poly.type
_entity_poly.pdbx_seq_one_letter_code
_entity_poly.pdbx_strand_id
1 'polypeptide(L)'
;TSRRAWLDTVDTAFKQAVGLAPQAPYVNAGVLLINLAGWRKEGLETRFFQMIRQFDGQVPHHDQGTINGVCGMRKRILPPRYNVMSTFYSFSADAIRKIYFLDRYYTQRELDDAVRAPAIVHFTTGLCGRPWEEGCSHPARDAYRAVWRQSP
;
A
#
# COMPACT_ATOMS: atom_id res chain seq x y z
N THR A 1 -19.64 -12.33 8.10
CA THR A 1 -18.93 -11.31 8.89
C THR A 1 -18.10 -10.43 7.97
N SER A 2 -18.54 -9.16 7.85
CA SER A 2 -18.09 -8.04 7.01
C SER A 2 -16.88 -8.23 6.06
N ARG A 3 -17.17 -8.24 4.75
CA ARG A 3 -16.23 -8.12 3.61
C ARG A 3 -15.57 -6.73 3.61
N ARG A 4 -14.57 -6.51 4.46
CA ARG A 4 -13.83 -5.24 4.47
C ARG A 4 -12.73 -5.27 3.39
N ALA A 5 -12.93 -4.49 2.33
CA ALA A 5 -11.89 -4.22 1.34
C ALA A 5 -11.08 -3.02 1.83
N TRP A 6 -9.82 -3.26 2.14
CA TRP A 6 -8.86 -2.29 2.65
C TRP A 6 -7.75 -2.20 1.62
N LEU A 7 -7.47 -1.01 1.11
CA LEU A 7 -6.81 -0.87 -0.19
C LEU A 7 -5.72 0.18 -0.14
N ASP A 8 -4.72 0.01 -1.01
CA ASP A 8 -3.84 1.10 -1.44
C ASP A 8 -4.61 2.11 -2.30
N THR A 9 -4.02 3.27 -2.56
CA THR A 9 -4.57 4.31 -3.43
C THR A 9 -4.29 4.02 -4.91
N VAL A 10 -4.71 2.85 -5.38
CA VAL A 10 -4.59 2.41 -6.79
C VAL A 10 -5.98 2.33 -7.42
N ASP A 11 -6.15 3.07 -8.52
CA ASP A 11 -7.40 3.11 -9.29
C ASP A 11 -7.82 1.71 -9.76
N THR A 12 -9.13 1.49 -9.82
CA THR A 12 -9.79 0.29 -10.31
C THR A 12 -9.30 -0.12 -11.69
N ALA A 13 -8.99 0.83 -12.58
CA ALA A 13 -8.44 0.54 -13.90
C ALA A 13 -7.11 -0.25 -13.82
N PHE A 14 -6.21 0.12 -12.91
CA PHE A 14 -4.94 -0.59 -12.72
C PHE A 14 -5.14 -1.97 -12.08
N LYS A 15 -6.16 -2.15 -11.23
CA LYS A 15 -6.53 -3.48 -10.71
C LYS A 15 -6.94 -4.41 -11.85
N GLN A 16 -7.79 -3.91 -12.76
CA GLN A 16 -8.24 -4.66 -13.93
C GLN A 16 -7.08 -4.98 -14.87
N ALA A 17 -6.15 -4.04 -15.06
CA ALA A 17 -4.97 -4.23 -15.90
C ALA A 17 -4.10 -5.42 -15.44
N VAL A 18 -4.02 -5.68 -14.13
CA VAL A 18 -3.31 -6.85 -13.56
C VAL A 18 -4.19 -8.09 -13.39
N GLY A 19 -5.35 -8.13 -14.04
CA GLY A 19 -6.27 -9.28 -14.04
C GLY A 19 -7.06 -9.47 -12.74
N LEU A 20 -7.17 -8.45 -11.89
CA LEU A 20 -7.93 -8.55 -10.65
C LEU A 20 -9.41 -8.22 -10.85
N ALA A 21 -10.26 -9.01 -10.20
CA ALA A 21 -11.66 -8.69 -10.06
C ALA A 21 -11.84 -7.39 -9.24
N PRO A 22 -12.87 -6.56 -9.50
CA PRO A 22 -13.06 -5.28 -8.81
C PRO A 22 -13.06 -5.39 -7.28
N GLN A 23 -13.65 -6.46 -6.75
CA GLN A 23 -13.75 -6.77 -5.33
C GLN A 23 -12.45 -7.27 -4.68
N ALA A 24 -11.44 -7.63 -5.48
CA ALA A 24 -10.20 -8.17 -4.95
C ALA A 24 -9.43 -7.09 -4.18
N PRO A 25 -8.88 -7.41 -3.00
CA PRO A 25 -8.05 -6.46 -2.30
C PRO A 25 -6.78 -6.16 -3.09
N TYR A 26 -6.40 -4.89 -3.07
CA TYR A 26 -5.17 -4.37 -3.64
C TYR A 26 -4.36 -3.72 -2.51
N VAL A 27 -3.24 -4.34 -2.12
CA VAL A 27 -2.45 -3.92 -0.97
C VAL A 27 -1.22 -3.13 -1.41
N ASN A 28 -0.81 -2.18 -0.59
CA ASN A 28 0.47 -1.51 -0.76
C ASN A 28 1.60 -2.51 -0.45
N ALA A 29 2.68 -2.53 -1.25
CA ALA A 29 3.79 -3.46 -1.10
C ALA A 29 4.87 -2.99 -0.10
N GLY A 30 4.76 -1.77 0.45
CA GLY A 30 5.74 -1.23 1.39
C GLY A 30 5.79 -1.96 2.74
N VAL A 31 4.69 -2.60 3.15
CA VAL A 31 4.64 -3.45 4.35
C VAL A 31 3.83 -4.71 4.07
N LEU A 32 4.49 -5.87 4.16
CA LEU A 32 3.89 -7.18 3.89
C LEU A 32 4.24 -8.17 5.01
N LEU A 33 3.22 -8.88 5.52
CA LEU A 33 3.43 -10.07 6.34
C LEU A 33 3.30 -11.31 5.45
N ILE A 34 4.43 -11.94 5.14
CA ILE A 34 4.52 -12.96 4.11
C ILE A 34 4.59 -14.37 4.72
N ASN A 35 3.69 -15.25 4.29
CA ASN A 35 3.80 -16.69 4.53
C ASN A 35 4.80 -17.31 3.55
N LEU A 36 6.09 -17.26 3.89
CA LEU A 36 7.16 -17.76 3.03
C LEU A 36 7.08 -19.27 2.77
N ALA A 37 6.62 -20.06 3.75
CA ALA A 37 6.42 -21.50 3.55
C ALA A 37 5.32 -21.77 2.51
N GLY A 38 4.22 -21.01 2.56
CA GLY A 38 3.16 -21.05 1.56
C GLY A 38 3.66 -20.61 0.17
N TRP A 39 4.42 -19.52 0.09
CA TRP A 39 5.00 -19.04 -1.17
C TRP A 39 5.86 -20.09 -1.86
N ARG A 40 6.74 -20.77 -1.11
CA ARG A 40 7.57 -21.87 -1.62
C ARG A 40 6.75 -23.08 -2.03
N LYS A 41 5.81 -23.52 -1.18
CA LYS A 41 4.93 -24.67 -1.45
C LYS A 41 4.11 -24.49 -2.72
N GLU A 42 3.67 -23.27 -3.00
CA GLU A 42 2.80 -22.94 -4.14
C GLU A 42 3.55 -22.42 -5.37
N GLY A 43 4.88 -22.35 -5.32
CA GLY A 43 5.70 -21.87 -6.44
C GLY A 43 5.38 -20.44 -6.86
N LEU A 44 5.09 -19.54 -5.91
CA LEU A 44 4.67 -18.17 -6.26
C LEU A 44 5.75 -17.37 -6.98
N GLU A 45 7.03 -17.63 -6.69
CA GLU A 45 8.15 -17.00 -7.40
C GLU A 45 8.06 -17.21 -8.92
N THR A 46 7.84 -18.45 -9.36
CA THR A 46 7.67 -18.77 -10.77
C THR A 46 6.50 -18.00 -11.38
N ARG A 47 5.40 -17.86 -10.63
CA ARG A 47 4.21 -17.11 -11.06
C ARG A 47 4.46 -15.60 -11.13
N PHE A 48 5.25 -15.05 -10.22
CA PHE A 48 5.68 -13.65 -10.28
C PHE A 48 6.51 -13.41 -11.55
N PHE A 49 7.49 -14.26 -11.84
CA PHE A 49 8.27 -14.14 -13.07
C PHE A 49 7.44 -14.32 -14.34
N GLN A 50 6.47 -15.23 -14.35
CA GLN A 50 5.53 -15.39 -15.48
C GLN A 50 4.74 -14.11 -15.73
N MET A 51 4.20 -13.49 -14.67
CA MET A 51 3.48 -12.23 -14.79
C MET A 51 4.39 -11.11 -15.27
N ILE A 52 5.58 -10.95 -14.69
CA ILE A 52 6.55 -9.92 -15.14
C ILE A 52 6.86 -10.08 -16.63
N ARG A 53 7.07 -11.31 -17.12
CA ARG A 53 7.28 -11.60 -18.55
C ARG A 53 6.06 -11.30 -19.41
N GLN A 54 4.85 -11.60 -18.93
CA GLN A 54 3.60 -11.32 -19.64
C GLN A 54 3.42 -9.82 -19.92
N PHE A 55 3.92 -8.96 -19.03
CA PHE A 55 3.88 -7.51 -19.18
C PHE A 55 5.18 -6.92 -19.75
N ASP A 56 6.09 -7.75 -20.29
CA ASP A 56 7.39 -7.30 -20.80
C ASP A 56 8.16 -6.41 -19.80
N GLY A 57 8.12 -6.80 -18.51
CA GLY A 57 8.72 -6.03 -17.41
C GLY A 57 7.94 -4.80 -16.95
N GLN A 58 6.91 -4.37 -17.68
CA GLN A 58 6.13 -3.16 -17.42
C GLN A 58 4.80 -3.45 -16.72
N VAL A 59 4.84 -4.26 -15.65
CA VAL A 59 3.65 -4.51 -14.82
C VAL A 59 3.19 -3.18 -14.20
N PRO A 60 1.89 -2.82 -14.25
CA PRO A 60 1.38 -1.63 -13.58
C PRO A 60 1.70 -1.64 -12.09
N HIS A 61 2.39 -0.61 -11.60
CA HIS A 61 2.95 -0.55 -10.23
C HIS A 61 3.97 -1.67 -9.92
N HIS A 62 4.71 -2.13 -10.93
CA HIS A 62 5.88 -3.00 -10.81
C HIS A 62 5.66 -4.23 -9.89
N ASP A 63 6.41 -4.35 -8.81
CA ASP A 63 6.35 -5.42 -7.82
C ASP A 63 5.00 -5.44 -7.08
N GLN A 64 4.46 -4.28 -6.73
CA GLN A 64 3.15 -4.16 -6.10
C GLN A 64 2.03 -4.70 -7.00
N GLY A 65 2.06 -4.38 -8.29
CA GLY A 65 1.15 -4.96 -9.28
C GLY A 65 1.30 -6.46 -9.40
N THR A 66 2.55 -6.93 -9.46
CA THR A 66 2.90 -8.35 -9.58
C THR A 66 2.36 -9.16 -8.39
N ILE A 67 2.64 -8.71 -7.16
CA ILE A 67 2.18 -9.35 -5.93
C ILE A 67 0.65 -9.37 -5.89
N ASN A 68 0.02 -8.23 -6.22
CA ASN A 68 -1.43 -8.14 -6.18
C ASN A 68 -2.11 -9.04 -7.19
N GLY A 69 -1.64 -9.05 -8.44
CA GLY A 69 -2.16 -9.88 -9.54
C GLY A 69 -2.01 -11.37 -9.25
N VAL A 70 -0.81 -11.83 -8.90
CA VAL A 70 -0.56 -13.26 -8.63
C VAL A 70 -1.26 -13.78 -7.37
N CYS A 71 -1.31 -12.98 -6.30
CA CYS A 71 -1.95 -13.41 -5.06
C CYS A 71 -3.48 -13.32 -5.11
N GLY A 72 -4.04 -12.37 -5.88
CA GLY A 72 -5.48 -12.26 -6.09
C GLY A 72 -6.27 -12.15 -4.78
N MET A 73 -7.32 -12.97 -4.63
CA MET A 73 -8.14 -13.03 -3.41
C MET A 73 -7.42 -13.67 -2.21
N ARG A 74 -6.25 -14.29 -2.39
CA ARG A 74 -5.53 -15.03 -1.34
C ARG A 74 -4.66 -14.10 -0.49
N LYS A 75 -5.23 -12.96 -0.09
CA LYS A 75 -4.58 -11.94 0.73
C LYS A 75 -5.46 -11.61 1.93
N ARG A 76 -4.83 -11.29 3.05
CA ARG A 76 -5.48 -10.68 4.21
C ARG A 76 -4.92 -9.28 4.40
N ILE A 77 -5.75 -8.38 4.91
CA ILE A 77 -5.33 -7.01 5.11
C ILE A 77 -5.01 -6.77 6.57
N LEU A 78 -3.86 -6.14 6.80
CA LEU A 78 -3.45 -5.67 8.11
C LEU A 78 -4.22 -4.38 8.46
N PRO A 79 -4.40 -4.09 9.76
CA PRO A 79 -4.88 -2.79 10.20
C PRO A 79 -4.01 -1.64 9.64
N PRO A 80 -4.60 -0.48 9.27
CA PRO A 80 -3.89 0.62 8.62
C PRO A 80 -2.72 1.18 9.45
N ARG A 81 -2.74 1.01 10.78
CA ARG A 81 -1.65 1.44 11.66
C ARG A 81 -0.28 0.83 11.34
N TYR A 82 -0.25 -0.30 10.63
CA TYR A 82 0.99 -0.96 10.21
C TYR A 82 1.51 -0.46 8.85
N ASN A 83 0.79 0.41 8.16
CA ASN A 83 1.23 1.02 6.91
C ASN A 83 0.56 2.41 6.77
N VAL A 84 0.90 3.33 7.68
CA VAL A 84 0.33 4.69 7.68
C VAL A 84 1.01 5.51 6.60
N MET A 85 0.33 5.66 5.47
CA MET A 85 0.85 6.36 4.29
C MET A 85 0.75 7.88 4.43
N SER A 86 1.60 8.62 3.71
CA SER A 86 1.61 10.10 3.73
C SER A 86 0.23 10.71 3.45
N THR A 87 -0.56 10.09 2.57
CA THR A 87 -1.92 10.54 2.23
C THR A 87 -2.88 10.55 3.40
N PHE A 88 -2.67 9.71 4.43
CA PHE A 88 -3.53 9.65 5.62
C PHE A 88 -3.40 10.91 6.47
N TYR A 89 -2.25 11.58 6.39
CA TYR A 89 -2.00 12.85 7.08
C TYR A 89 -2.54 14.05 6.30
N SER A 90 -2.67 13.93 4.97
CA SER A 90 -2.99 15.06 4.09
C SER A 90 -4.47 15.18 3.76
N PHE A 91 -5.22 14.07 3.81
CA PHE A 91 -6.56 14.01 3.25
C PHE A 91 -7.52 13.20 4.12
N SER A 92 -8.80 13.57 4.07
CA SER A 92 -9.87 12.72 4.58
C SER A 92 -10.03 11.46 3.73
N ALA A 93 -10.59 10.40 4.33
CA ALA A 93 -10.91 9.16 3.62
C ALA A 93 -11.76 9.40 2.37
N ASP A 94 -12.73 10.32 2.45
CA ASP A 94 -13.59 10.69 1.33
C ASP A 94 -12.84 11.46 0.23
N ALA A 95 -11.90 12.33 0.59
CA ALA A 95 -11.06 13.01 -0.39
C ALA A 95 -10.15 12.01 -1.12
N ILE A 96 -9.48 11.11 -0.39
CA ILE A 96 -8.66 10.04 -0.98
C ILE A 96 -9.51 9.20 -1.94
N ARG A 97 -10.70 8.76 -1.50
CA ARG A 97 -11.59 7.95 -2.32
C ARG A 97 -11.93 8.63 -3.65
N LYS A 98 -12.18 9.94 -3.64
CA LYS A 98 -12.50 10.73 -4.85
C LYS A 98 -11.28 10.94 -5.74
N ILE A 99 -10.14 11.31 -5.16
CA ILE A 99 -8.89 11.59 -5.91
C ILE A 99 -8.41 10.35 -6.65
N TYR A 100 -8.55 9.18 -6.04
CA TYR A 100 -8.04 7.91 -6.59
C TYR A 100 -9.15 7.01 -7.17
N PHE A 101 -10.37 7.52 -7.36
CA PHE A 101 -11.49 6.79 -7.98
C PHE A 101 -11.78 5.42 -7.34
N LEU A 102 -11.75 5.37 -6.00
CA LEU A 102 -11.90 4.13 -5.25
C LEU A 102 -13.37 3.85 -4.90
N ASP A 103 -13.83 2.62 -5.14
CA ASP A 103 -15.19 2.21 -4.72
C ASP A 103 -15.29 2.05 -3.20
N ARG A 104 -14.21 1.58 -2.57
CA ARG A 104 -14.13 1.28 -1.13
C ARG A 104 -12.78 1.68 -0.60
N TYR A 105 -12.74 2.16 0.64
CA TYR A 105 -11.52 2.55 1.31
C TYR A 105 -11.68 2.44 2.83
N TYR A 106 -10.64 2.79 3.58
CA TYR A 106 -10.73 2.96 5.03
C TYR A 106 -11.78 4.01 5.41
N THR A 107 -12.45 3.82 6.55
CA THR A 107 -13.28 4.88 7.11
C THR A 107 -12.42 6.01 7.68
N GLN A 108 -12.97 7.21 7.83
CA GLN A 108 -12.24 8.34 8.44
C GLN A 108 -11.72 7.97 9.83
N ARG A 109 -12.56 7.32 10.65
CA ARG A 109 -12.18 6.85 11.99
C ARG A 109 -10.95 5.93 11.96
N GLU A 110 -10.85 5.05 10.97
CA GLU A 110 -9.71 4.13 10.87
C GLU A 110 -8.43 4.83 10.44
N LEU A 111 -8.53 5.85 9.60
CA LEU A 111 -7.38 6.70 9.29
C LEU A 111 -6.96 7.50 10.52
N ASP A 112 -7.90 8.12 11.23
CA ASP A 112 -7.64 8.91 12.43
C ASP A 112 -7.02 8.04 13.54
N ASP A 113 -7.54 6.83 13.75
CA ASP A 113 -7.01 5.88 14.73
C ASP A 113 -5.59 5.41 14.34
N ALA A 114 -5.33 5.20 13.06
CA ALA A 114 -4.01 4.82 12.55
C ALA A 114 -2.98 5.95 12.67
N VAL A 115 -3.36 7.19 12.34
CA VAL A 115 -2.52 8.39 12.45
C VAL A 115 -2.25 8.75 13.92
N ARG A 116 -3.23 8.54 14.81
CA ARG A 116 -3.08 8.81 16.24
C ARG A 116 -2.13 7.84 16.94
N ALA A 117 -2.09 6.58 16.51
CA ALA A 117 -1.27 5.53 17.13
C ALA A 117 -0.57 4.62 16.08
N PRO A 118 0.30 5.20 15.23
CA PRO A 118 0.96 4.46 14.17
C PRO A 118 1.93 3.43 14.76
N ALA A 119 1.96 2.23 14.19
CA ALA A 119 3.02 1.26 14.45
C ALA A 119 4.17 1.43 13.43
N ILE A 120 3.82 1.73 12.17
CA ILE A 120 4.78 2.01 11.10
C ILE A 120 4.25 3.20 10.29
N VAL A 121 5.07 4.24 10.19
CA VAL A 121 4.84 5.36 9.27
C VAL A 121 5.57 5.06 7.97
N HIS A 122 4.81 4.95 6.88
CA HIS A 122 5.35 4.76 5.55
C HIS A 122 5.31 6.11 4.83
N PHE A 123 6.48 6.74 4.70
CA PHE A 123 6.66 8.01 3.99
C PHE A 123 6.52 7.83 2.47
N THR A 124 5.36 7.40 1.99
CA THR A 124 5.06 7.25 0.56
C THR A 124 5.25 8.57 -0.18
N THR A 125 5.63 8.50 -1.47
CA THR A 125 5.70 9.69 -2.32
C THR A 125 4.34 10.38 -2.35
N GLY A 126 4.32 11.70 -2.18
CA GLY A 126 3.09 12.48 -2.16
C GLY A 126 3.38 13.96 -2.01
N LEU A 127 2.39 14.72 -1.56
CA LEU A 127 2.46 16.19 -1.45
C LEU A 127 3.41 16.71 -0.35
N CYS A 128 3.97 15.81 0.45
CA CYS A 128 4.77 16.17 1.62
C CYS A 128 6.29 16.05 1.42
N GLY A 129 6.74 15.54 0.27
CA GLY A 129 8.14 15.14 0.06
C GLY A 129 8.57 13.97 0.95
N ARG A 130 9.80 13.50 0.77
CA ARG A 130 10.45 12.49 1.63
C ARG A 130 11.06 13.15 2.86
N PRO A 131 11.16 12.47 4.01
CA PRO A 131 11.58 13.12 5.25
C PRO A 131 13.06 13.57 5.27
N TRP A 132 13.88 13.02 4.38
CA TRP A 132 15.27 13.42 4.14
C TRP A 132 15.42 14.56 3.13
N GLU A 133 14.35 14.95 2.42
CA GLU A 133 14.38 16.07 1.48
C GLU A 133 14.27 17.41 2.22
N GLU A 134 14.89 18.44 1.64
CA GLU A 134 14.65 19.82 2.03
C GLU A 134 13.20 20.21 1.75
N GLY A 135 12.60 21.03 2.61
CA GLY A 135 11.20 21.46 2.44
C GLY A 135 10.14 20.39 2.72
N CYS A 136 10.51 19.19 3.18
CA CYS A 136 9.53 18.18 3.57
C CYS A 136 8.56 18.71 4.62
N SER A 137 7.25 18.56 4.35
CA SER A 137 6.15 19.05 5.17
C SER A 137 5.38 17.92 5.87
N HIS A 138 5.86 16.68 5.80
CA HIS A 138 5.19 15.53 6.39
C HIS A 138 5.10 15.66 7.92
N PRO A 139 3.92 15.48 8.57
CA PRO A 139 3.78 15.68 10.02
C PRO A 139 4.71 14.83 10.89
N ALA A 140 5.01 13.60 10.45
CA ALA A 140 5.97 12.71 11.12
C ALA A 140 7.46 12.93 10.75
N ARG A 141 7.81 13.97 9.99
CA ARG A 141 9.19 14.23 9.53
C ARG A 141 10.18 14.31 10.68
N ASP A 142 9.82 15.00 11.76
CA ASP A 142 10.74 15.25 12.86
C ASP A 142 11.06 13.96 13.64
N ALA A 143 10.14 13.00 13.68
CA ALA A 143 10.39 11.66 14.21
C ALA A 143 11.46 10.92 13.37
N TYR A 144 11.37 10.98 12.03
CA TYR A 144 12.42 10.44 11.16
C TYR A 144 13.76 11.14 11.39
N ARG A 145 13.77 12.48 11.42
CA ARG A 145 15.00 13.27 11.61
C ARG A 145 15.66 13.02 12.96
N ALA A 146 14.88 12.78 14.01
CA ALA A 146 15.41 12.44 15.33
C ALA A 146 16.19 11.12 15.30
N VAL A 147 15.71 10.11 14.57
CA VAL A 147 16.43 8.83 14.37
C VAL A 147 17.62 9.03 13.43
N TRP A 148 17.45 9.77 12.33
CA TRP A 148 18.52 10.05 11.36
C TRP A 148 19.74 10.70 12.02
N ARG A 149 19.55 11.66 12.92
CA ARG A 149 20.65 12.33 13.65
C ARG A 149 21.46 11.40 14.55
N GLN A 150 20.97 10.19 14.83
CA GLN A 150 21.67 9.16 15.60
C GLN A 150 22.40 8.16 14.69
N SER A 151 22.15 8.22 13.39
CA SER A 151 22.87 7.42 12.39
C SER A 151 24.30 7.96 12.22
N PRO A 152 25.28 7.09 11.94
CA PRO A 152 26.64 7.49 11.57
C PRO A 152 26.70 8.51 10.43
#